data_AF-A0A1I5AI20-F1
#
_entry.id   AF-A0A1I5AI20-F1
#
_cell.length_a   1.000
_cell.length_b   1.000
_cell.length_c   1.000
_cell.angle_alpha   90.00
_cell.angle_beta   90.00
_cell.angle_gamma   90.00
#
_symmetry.space_group_name_H-M   'P 1'
#
loop_
_entity.id
_entity.type
_entity.pdbx_description
1 polymer ?
#
loop_
_entity_poly.entity_id
_entity_poly.type
_entity_poly.pdbx_seq_one_letter_code
_entity_poly.pdbx_strand_id
1 'polypeptide(L)'
;MSDQLLALGVIGVRLYDCILTAQATAPEELSDHIVDTINGYLIRATPKEKTLLFHLACEIHDALSKNFDRVDNLEARKDVIKLVNVLINRARAFAGHHGD
;
A
#
# COMPACT_ATOMS: atom_id res chain seq x y z
N MET A 1 8.41 5.74 10.06
CA MET A 1 7.24 6.50 10.53
C MET A 1 6.07 6.09 9.66
N SER A 2 5.04 5.48 10.26
CA SER A 2 3.89 4.84 9.57
C SER A 2 2.65 5.75 9.52
N ASP A 3 2.85 7.04 9.74
CA ASP A 3 1.82 8.02 10.04
C ASP A 3 0.81 8.22 8.89
N GLN A 4 1.29 8.22 7.64
CA GLN A 4 0.43 8.40 6.45
C GLN A 4 -0.42 7.17 6.17
N LEU A 5 0.13 5.99 6.43
CA LEU A 5 -0.55 4.73 6.26
C LEU A 5 -1.71 4.62 7.27
N LEU A 6 -1.47 4.96 8.54
CA LEU A 6 -2.53 5.01 9.56
C LEU A 6 -3.55 6.13 9.31
N ALA A 7 -3.16 7.21 8.62
CA ALA A 7 -4.07 8.29 8.23
C ALA A 7 -5.10 7.88 7.15
N LEU A 8 -5.00 6.69 6.56
CA LEU A 8 -6.07 6.11 5.72
C LEU A 8 -7.20 5.46 6.53
N GLY A 9 -7.12 5.47 7.87
CA GLY A 9 -8.12 4.86 8.73
C GLY A 9 -8.02 3.33 8.74
N VAL A 10 -9.16 2.64 8.69
CA VAL A 10 -9.23 1.17 8.84
C VAL A 10 -8.42 0.43 7.78
N ILE A 11 -8.41 0.89 6.52
CA ILE A 11 -7.61 0.26 5.47
C ILE A 11 -6.11 0.42 5.73
N GLY A 12 -5.70 1.56 6.28
CA GLY A 12 -4.33 1.81 6.72
C GLY A 12 -3.84 0.77 7.71
N VAL A 13 -4.60 0.53 8.77
CA VAL A 13 -4.25 -0.48 9.79
C VAL A 13 -4.17 -1.88 9.19
N ARG A 14 -5.10 -2.24 8.30
CA ARG A 14 -5.09 -3.55 7.62
C ARG A 14 -3.87 -3.73 6.73
N LEU A 15 -3.48 -2.68 6.00
CA LEU A 15 -2.26 -2.70 5.19
C LEU A 15 -1.01 -2.84 6.04
N TYR A 16 -0.95 -2.14 7.18
CA TYR A 16 0.17 -2.22 8.10
C TYR A 16 0.32 -3.65 8.65
N ASP A 17 -0.79 -4.23 9.11
CA ASP A 17 -0.85 -5.60 9.58
C ASP A 17 -0.42 -6.57 8.47
N CYS A 18 -1.03 -6.48 7.28
CA CYS A 18 -0.70 -7.30 6.13
C CYS A 18 0.80 -7.26 5.80
N ILE A 19 1.42 -6.08 5.77
CA ILE A 19 2.86 -5.96 5.47
C ILE A 19 3.71 -6.64 6.54
N LEU A 20 3.30 -6.64 7.80
CA LEU A 20 4.07 -7.27 8.87
C LEU A 20 3.82 -8.77 9.00
N THR A 21 2.61 -9.24 8.70
CA THR A 21 2.16 -10.61 9.02
C THR A 21 2.05 -11.51 7.79
N ALA A 22 1.99 -10.97 6.57
CA ALA A 22 1.86 -11.78 5.36
C ALA A 22 3.05 -12.72 5.19
N GLN A 23 2.76 -14.01 4.99
CA GLN A 23 3.76 -15.03 4.67
C GLN A 23 4.19 -14.89 3.20
N ALA A 24 5.11 -13.97 2.95
CA ALA A 24 5.64 -13.69 1.61
C ALA A 24 7.17 -13.59 1.68
N THR A 25 7.85 -14.33 0.80
CA THR A 25 9.31 -14.22 0.66
C THR A 25 9.66 -13.32 -0.51
N ALA A 26 8.91 -13.44 -1.60
CA ALA A 26 9.06 -12.62 -2.78
C ALA A 26 8.27 -11.29 -2.65
N PRO A 27 8.79 -10.19 -3.24
CA PRO A 27 8.09 -8.91 -3.29
C PRO A 27 6.76 -9.01 -4.05
N GLU A 28 6.67 -9.88 -5.05
CA GLU A 28 5.48 -10.09 -5.86
C GLU A 28 4.34 -10.69 -5.04
N GLU A 29 4.63 -11.71 -4.22
CA GLU A 29 3.64 -12.30 -3.31
C GLU A 29 3.15 -11.28 -2.28
N LEU A 30 4.06 -10.48 -1.72
CA LEU A 30 3.67 -9.43 -0.79
C LEU A 30 2.81 -8.36 -1.46
N SER A 31 3.13 -8.01 -2.71
CA SER A 31 2.34 -7.08 -3.49
C SER A 31 0.93 -7.62 -3.71
N ASP A 32 0.80 -8.89 -4.07
CA ASP A 32 -0.49 -9.55 -4.27
C ASP A 32 -1.36 -9.52 -3.01
N HIS A 33 -0.79 -9.86 -1.84
CA HIS A 33 -1.49 -9.75 -0.56
C HIS A 33 -1.97 -8.33 -0.22
N ILE A 34 -1.13 -7.33 -0.52
CA ILE A 34 -1.48 -5.93 -0.31
C ILE A 34 -2.61 -5.53 -1.27
N VAL A 35 -2.53 -5.89 -2.54
CA VAL A 35 -3.54 -5.60 -3.55
C VAL A 35 -4.86 -6.29 -3.25
N ASP A 36 -4.86 -7.54 -2.80
CA ASP A 36 -6.05 -8.25 -2.34
C ASP A 36 -6.72 -7.51 -1.16
N THR A 37 -5.92 -7.08 -0.18
CA THR A 37 -6.42 -6.28 0.95
C THR A 37 -7.06 -4.98 0.49
N ILE A 38 -6.46 -4.29 -0.48
CA ILE A 38 -7.02 -3.08 -1.10
C ILE A 38 -8.33 -3.41 -1.81
N ASN A 39 -8.35 -4.44 -2.66
CA ASN A 39 -9.52 -4.87 -3.41
C ASN A 39 -10.70 -5.24 -2.50
N GLY A 40 -10.44 -5.93 -1.39
CA GLY A 40 -11.45 -6.23 -0.38
C GLY A 40 -12.07 -4.97 0.24
N TYR A 41 -11.31 -3.88 0.34
CA TYR A 41 -11.80 -2.60 0.83
C TYR A 41 -12.47 -1.74 -0.26
N LEU A 42 -12.08 -1.89 -1.54
CA LEU A 42 -12.65 -1.14 -2.66
C LEU A 42 -14.18 -1.23 -2.70
N ILE A 43 -14.76 -2.39 -2.35
CA ILE A 43 -16.22 -2.59 -2.32
C ILE A 43 -16.92 -1.55 -1.43
N ARG A 44 -16.27 -1.13 -0.34
CA ARG A 44 -16.81 -0.20 0.67
C ARG A 44 -16.33 1.24 0.50
N ALA A 45 -15.34 1.46 -0.36
CA ALA A 45 -14.72 2.76 -0.55
C ALA A 45 -15.59 3.70 -1.41
N THR A 46 -15.53 5.00 -1.12
CA THR A 46 -16.14 6.04 -1.97
C THR A 46 -15.46 6.07 -3.36
N PRO A 47 -16.10 6.62 -4.41
CA PRO A 47 -15.48 6.70 -5.74
C PRO A 47 -14.12 7.43 -5.75
N LYS A 48 -13.96 8.48 -4.92
CA LYS A 48 -12.67 9.17 -4.77
C LYS A 48 -11.60 8.27 -4.14
N GLU A 49 -11.96 7.53 -3.09
CA GLU A 49 -11.05 6.56 -2.46
C GLU A 49 -10.72 5.40 -3.40
N LYS A 50 -11.68 4.90 -4.18
CA LYS A 50 -11.45 3.83 -5.15
C LYS A 50 -10.36 4.19 -6.15
N THR A 51 -10.40 5.41 -6.70
CA THR A 51 -9.37 5.90 -7.62
C THR A 51 -8.00 5.95 -6.96
N LEU A 52 -7.92 6.47 -5.72
CA LEU A 52 -6.67 6.55 -4.97
C LEU A 52 -6.11 5.15 -4.67
N LEU A 53 -6.95 4.24 -4.19
CA LEU A 53 -6.59 2.88 -3.81
C LEU A 53 -6.18 2.04 -5.02
N PHE A 54 -6.86 2.21 -6.16
CA PHE A 54 -6.50 1.55 -7.41
C PHE A 54 -5.12 1.99 -7.90
N HIS A 55 -4.86 3.31 -7.91
CA HIS A 55 -3.56 3.83 -8.29
C HIS A 55 -2.46 3.34 -7.34
N LEU A 56 -2.75 3.33 -6.03
CA LEU A 56 -1.84 2.80 -5.02
C LEU A 56 -1.52 1.32 -5.27
N ALA A 57 -2.51 0.48 -5.58
CA ALA A 57 -2.30 -0.94 -5.85
C ALA A 57 -1.36 -1.18 -7.05
N CYS A 58 -1.52 -0.42 -8.14
CA CYS A 58 -0.63 -0.49 -9.30
C CYS A 58 0.81 -0.06 -8.95
N GLU A 59 0.97 1.07 -8.26
CA GLU A 59 2.30 1.59 -7.89
C GLU A 59 3.02 0.64 -6.90
N ILE A 60 2.29 -0.03 -6.01
CA ILE A 60 2.86 -0.98 -5.05
C ILE A 60 3.52 -2.15 -5.78
N HIS A 61 2.85 -2.77 -6.76
CA HIS A 61 3.45 -3.87 -7.52
C HIS A 61 4.78 -3.47 -8.19
N ASP A 62 4.78 -2.35 -8.91
CA ASP A 62 5.96 -1.86 -9.62
C ASP A 62 7.08 -1.47 -8.65
N ALA A 63 6.74 -0.74 -7.59
CA ALA A 63 7.72 -0.25 -6.63
C ALA A 63 8.32 -1.39 -5.79
N LEU A 64 7.53 -2.39 -5.37
CA LEU A 64 8.06 -3.52 -4.61
C LEU A 64 8.99 -4.38 -5.46
N SER A 65 8.59 -4.68 -6.70
CA SER A 65 9.43 -5.45 -7.64
C SER A 65 10.76 -4.75 -7.97
N LYS A 66 10.78 -3.42 -8.06
CA LYS A 66 11.99 -2.65 -8.37
C LYS A 66 12.93 -2.42 -7.18
N ASN A 67 12.40 -2.30 -5.97
CA ASN A 67 13.18 -1.88 -4.79
C ASN A 67 13.60 -3.05 -3.91
N PHE A 68 12.95 -4.21 -4.03
CA PHE A 68 13.20 -5.36 -3.18
C PHE A 68 13.40 -6.62 -4.01
N ASP A 69 14.46 -7.36 -3.72
CA ASP A 69 14.67 -8.71 -4.22
C ASP A 69 13.95 -9.73 -3.31
N ARG A 70 13.94 -9.47 -2.00
CA ARG A 70 13.32 -10.32 -0.97
C ARG A 70 12.73 -9.48 0.16
N VAL A 71 11.65 -9.98 0.73
CA VAL A 71 10.90 -9.32 1.82
C VAL A 71 10.71 -10.20 3.06
N ASP A 72 11.40 -11.34 3.18
CA ASP A 72 11.19 -12.26 4.31
C ASP A 72 11.63 -11.72 5.68
N ASN A 73 12.51 -10.71 5.72
CA ASN A 73 13.04 -10.15 6.98
C ASN A 73 12.29 -8.90 7.44
N LEU A 74 12.23 -8.72 8.76
CA LEU A 74 11.54 -7.58 9.39
C LEU A 74 12.08 -6.21 8.94
N GLU A 75 13.37 -6.10 8.66
CA GLU A 75 13.98 -4.87 8.16
C GLU A 75 13.45 -4.50 6.77
N ALA A 76 13.36 -5.48 5.86
CA ALA A 76 12.76 -5.29 4.55
C ALA A 76 11.28 -4.91 4.68
N ARG A 77 10.50 -5.56 5.56
CA ARG A 77 9.10 -5.19 5.82
C ARG A 77 8.94 -3.77 6.33
N LYS A 78 9.82 -3.31 7.22
CA LYS A 78 9.84 -1.91 7.69
C LYS A 78 10.13 -0.95 6.55
N ASP A 79 10.98 -1.32 5.61
CA ASP A 79 11.29 -0.47 4.47
C ASP A 79 10.17 -0.46 3.43
N VAL A 80 9.50 -1.60 3.20
CA VAL A 80 8.24 -1.68 2.44
C VAL A 80 7.20 -0.73 3.05
N ILE A 81 7.03 -0.71 4.38
CA ILE A 81 6.11 0.24 5.03
C ILE A 81 6.47 1.68 4.68
N LYS A 82 7.75 2.06 4.71
CA LYS A 82 8.17 3.43 4.35
C LYS A 82 7.84 3.73 2.88
N LEU A 83 8.14 2.80 1.98
CA LEU A 83 7.83 2.93 0.56
C LEU A 83 6.33 3.14 0.34
N VAL A 84 5.49 2.29 0.95
CA VAL A 84 4.02 2.41 0.84
C VAL A 84 3.54 3.75 1.41
N ASN A 85 4.12 4.27 2.49
CA ASN A 85 3.79 5.62 2.99
C ASN A 85 4.09 6.72 1.95
N VAL A 86 5.21 6.61 1.22
CA VAL A 86 5.55 7.56 0.14
C VAL A 86 4.55 7.46 -1.01
N LEU A 87 4.18 6.24 -1.42
CA LEU A 87 3.20 6.01 -2.49
C LEU A 87 1.82 6.54 -2.12
N ILE A 88 1.38 6.35 -0.88
CA ILE A 88 0.11 6.91 -0.37
C ILE A 88 0.11 8.43 -0.46
N ASN A 89 1.20 9.07 -0.07
CA ASN A 89 1.30 10.53 -0.12
C ASN A 89 1.26 11.04 -1.57
N ARG A 90 1.93 10.33 -2.48
CA ARG A 90 1.89 10.63 -3.92
C ARG A 90 0.49 10.44 -4.52
N ALA A 91 -0.19 9.34 -4.17
CA ALA A 91 -1.55 9.06 -4.61
C ALA A 91 -2.55 10.08 -4.06
N ARG A 92 -2.36 10.55 -2.81
CA ARG A 92 -3.13 11.66 -2.23
C ARG A 92 -2.90 12.97 -2.97
N ALA A 93 -1.66 13.31 -3.32
CA ALA A 93 -1.36 14.49 -4.11
C ALA A 93 -2.06 14.45 -5.48
N PHE A 94 -2.09 13.27 -6.11
CA PHE A 94 -2.82 13.05 -7.36
C PHE A 94 -4.34 13.20 -7.20
N ALA A 95 -4.92 12.63 -6.14
CA ALA A 95 -6.35 12.73 -5.87
C ALA A 95 -6.79 14.14 -5.41
N GLY A 96 -5.90 14.87 -4.73
CA GLY A 96 -6.12 16.23 -4.25
C GLY A 96 -6.03 17.32 -5.32
N HIS A 97 -5.37 17.04 -6.46
CA HIS A 97 -5.29 17.98 -7.59
C HIS A 97 -6.57 18.00 -8.46
N HIS A 98 -7.56 17.15 -8.19
CA HIS A 98 -8.85 17.13 -8.90
C HIS A 98 -9.94 17.83 -8.07
N GLY A 99 -9.61 19.00 -7.54
CA GLY A 99 -10.49 19.82 -6.72
C GLY A 99 -9.94 21.24 -6.59
N ASP A 100 -9.79 21.91 -7.74
CA ASP A 100 -9.94 23.37 -7.83
C ASP A 100 -11.38 23.66 -8.24
#